data_AF-A0A7J4QFF9-F1
#
_entry.id   AF-A0A7J4QFF9-F1
#
_cell.length_a   1.000
_cell.length_b   1.000
_cell.length_c   1.000
_cell.angle_alpha   90.00
_cell.angle_beta   90.00
_cell.angle_gamma   90.00
#
_symmetry.space_group_name_H-M   'P 1'
#
loop_
_entity.id
_entity.type
_entity.pdbx_description
1 polymer ?
#
loop_
_entity_poly.entity_id
_entity_poly.type
_entity_poly.pdbx_seq_one_letter_code
_entity_poly.pdbx_strand_id
1 'polypeptide(L)'
;MKGTTHLLIGFYIGLLFVGSMPLFASILFMASMLLGSLAPDLDHQGSKLGKRLKPLSSLLSLAGHRTILHAIWVPAILYMMYVWHWHSFMLIAFIIGYVSHIVADGFTKKGINFIHPFQHLRLQGFVETGGILEWLLFWGIFLLACVKVIGLMPLW
;
A
#
# COMPACT_ATOMS: atom_id res chain seq x y z
N MET A 1 -6.37 -7.50 -1.94
CA MET A 1 -5.47 -8.56 -2.39
C MET A 1 -4.83 -9.13 -1.13
N LYS A 2 -3.90 -10.07 -1.24
CA LYS A 2 -3.09 -10.48 -0.08
C LYS A 2 -2.14 -9.36 0.31
N GLY A 3 -1.83 -9.23 1.60
CA GLY A 3 -0.84 -8.28 2.10
C GLY A 3 0.55 -8.45 1.46
N THR A 4 0.93 -9.66 1.06
CA THR A 4 2.17 -9.92 0.31
C THR A 4 2.17 -9.28 -1.08
N THR A 5 1.01 -9.24 -1.74
CA THR A 5 0.84 -8.59 -3.04
C THR A 5 0.92 -7.07 -2.89
N HIS A 6 0.31 -6.52 -1.84
CA HIS A 6 0.42 -5.09 -1.52
C HIS A 6 1.86 -4.67 -1.23
N LEU A 7 2.59 -5.44 -0.42
CA LEU A 7 4.02 -5.23 -0.17
C LEU A 7 4.85 -5.26 -1.46
N LEU A 8 4.59 -6.22 -2.35
CA LEU A 8 5.33 -6.35 -3.60
C LEU A 8 5.07 -5.16 -4.55
N ILE A 9 3.81 -4.71 -4.66
CA ILE A 9 3.45 -3.51 -5.42
C ILE A 9 4.18 -2.29 -4.85
N GLY A 10 4.10 -2.08 -3.53
CA GLY A 10 4.77 -0.97 -2.84
C GLY A 10 6.28 -1.00 -3.03
N PHE A 11 6.89 -2.19 -2.91
CA PHE A 11 8.32 -2.40 -3.17
C PHE A 11 8.71 -2.01 -4.59
N TYR A 12 7.98 -2.51 -5.60
CA TYR A 12 8.26 -2.23 -6.99
C TYR A 12 8.14 -0.73 -7.32
N ILE A 13 7.07 -0.08 -6.84
CA ILE A 13 6.92 1.37 -7.02
C ILE A 13 8.08 2.11 -6.35
N GLY A 14 8.47 1.70 -5.13
CA GLY A 14 9.62 2.28 -4.43
C GLY A 14 10.93 2.17 -5.23
N LEU A 15 11.17 1.02 -5.88
CA LEU A 15 12.35 0.80 -6.72
C LEU A 15 12.47 1.79 -7.90
N LEU A 16 11.36 2.39 -8.33
CA LEU A 16 11.36 3.39 -9.40
C LEU A 16 12.04 4.71 -8.95
N PHE A 17 12.10 4.99 -7.64
CA PHE A 17 12.61 6.25 -7.09
C PHE A 17 13.99 6.13 -6.44
N VAL A 18 14.32 4.98 -5.84
CA VAL A 18 15.55 4.83 -5.02
C VAL A 18 16.86 5.00 -5.80
N GLY A 19 16.86 4.83 -7.12
CA GLY A 19 18.06 4.97 -7.95
C GLY A 19 18.62 6.40 -8.01
N SER A 20 17.81 7.41 -7.69
CA SER A 20 18.21 8.82 -7.68
C SER A 20 18.45 9.37 -6.26
N MET A 21 18.51 8.50 -5.25
CA MET A 21 18.61 8.90 -3.85
C MET A 21 19.88 8.32 -3.18
N PRO A 22 20.47 9.01 -2.20
CA PRO A 22 21.52 8.44 -1.36
C PRO A 22 21.04 7.18 -0.64
N LEU A 23 21.92 6.20 -0.43
CA LEU A 23 21.57 4.88 0.15
C LEU A 23 20.69 4.97 1.40
N PHE A 24 21.07 5.84 2.35
CA PHE A 24 20.31 6.01 3.59
C PHE A 24 18.88 6.53 3.34
N ALA A 25 18.73 7.52 2.45
CA ALA A 25 17.42 8.04 2.05
C ALA A 25 16.60 6.97 1.32
N SER A 26 17.22 6.17 0.46
CA SER A 26 16.58 5.05 -0.24
C SER A 26 16.02 4.00 0.72
N ILE A 27 16.77 3.65 1.78
CA ILE A 27 16.31 2.71 2.81
C ILE A 27 15.08 3.26 3.53
N LEU A 28 15.14 4.52 3.98
CA LEU A 28 14.02 5.15 4.69
C LEU A 28 12.80 5.33 3.78
N PHE A 29 13.00 5.75 2.53
CA PHE A 29 11.94 5.87 1.53
C PHE A 29 11.25 4.53 1.29
N MET A 30 12.04 3.46 1.08
CA MET A 30 11.50 2.12 0.88
C MET A 30 10.75 1.62 2.12
N ALA A 31 11.31 1.80 3.32
CA ALA A 31 10.62 1.42 4.56
C ALA A 31 9.27 2.14 4.70
N SER A 32 9.22 3.44 4.43
CA SER A 32 7.98 4.22 4.43
C SER A 32 6.98 3.76 3.37
N MET A 33 7.42 3.46 2.14
CA MET A 33 6.58 2.87 1.08
C MET A 33 5.92 1.56 1.54
N LEU A 34 6.72 0.65 2.12
CA LEU A 34 6.23 -0.66 2.56
C LEU A 34 5.25 -0.52 3.73
N LEU A 35 5.56 0.33 4.71
CA LEU A 35 4.65 0.63 5.81
C LEU A 35 3.34 1.24 5.30
N GLY A 36 3.40 2.18 4.36
CA GLY A 36 2.23 2.77 3.72
C GLY A 36 1.37 1.73 3.01
N SER A 37 2.00 0.83 2.25
CA SER A 37 1.31 -0.25 1.52
C SER A 37 0.63 -1.29 2.42
N LEU A 38 0.95 -1.34 3.71
CA LEU A 38 0.30 -2.22 4.69
C LEU A 38 -0.66 -1.50 5.63
N ALA A 39 -0.57 -0.17 5.73
CA ALA A 39 -1.33 0.61 6.70
C ALA A 39 -2.86 0.44 6.59
N PRO A 40 -3.46 0.34 5.39
CA PRO A 40 -4.90 0.13 5.28
C PRO A 40 -5.38 -1.17 5.93
N ASP A 41 -4.61 -2.25 5.79
CA ASP A 41 -4.94 -3.59 6.29
C ASP A 41 -4.71 -3.76 7.82
N LEU A 42 -4.33 -2.69 8.53
CA LEU A 42 -4.24 -2.71 10.00
C LEU A 42 -5.57 -3.02 10.68
N ASP A 43 -6.69 -2.80 9.99
CA ASP A 43 -8.04 -3.18 10.42
C ASP A 43 -8.30 -4.71 10.37
N HIS A 44 -7.42 -5.49 9.73
CA HIS A 44 -7.58 -6.93 9.61
C HIS A 44 -6.95 -7.66 10.80
N GLN A 45 -7.78 -7.95 11.82
CA GLN A 45 -7.35 -8.65 13.05
C GLN A 45 -6.66 -10.01 12.81
N GLY A 46 -6.97 -10.68 11.68
CA GLY A 46 -6.39 -11.96 11.30
C GLY A 46 -4.99 -11.87 10.69
N SER A 47 -4.56 -10.67 10.26
CA SER A 47 -3.26 -10.47 9.62
C SER A 47 -2.09 -10.61 10.62
N LYS A 48 -0.88 -10.91 10.12
CA LYS A 48 0.32 -10.96 10.97
C LYS A 48 0.53 -9.66 11.75
N LEU A 49 0.22 -8.52 11.13
CA LEU A 49 0.37 -7.19 11.73
C LEU A 49 -0.76 -6.88 12.72
N GLY A 50 -2.01 -7.19 12.36
CA GLY A 50 -3.17 -7.05 13.25
C GLY A 50 -3.07 -7.91 14.50
N LYS A 51 -2.48 -9.11 14.41
CA LYS A 51 -2.19 -9.97 15.58
C LYS A 51 -1.13 -9.39 16.51
N ARG A 52 -0.16 -8.63 15.99
CA ARG A 52 0.88 -7.96 16.79
C ARG A 52 0.37 -6.68 17.43
N LEU A 53 -0.52 -5.96 16.74
CA LEU A 53 -1.13 -4.70 17.19
C LEU A 53 -2.61 -4.89 17.58
N LYS A 54 -2.93 -5.97 18.29
CA LYS A 54 -4.30 -6.37 18.62
C LYS A 54 -5.20 -5.24 19.16
N PRO A 55 -4.80 -4.41 20.15
CA PRO A 55 -5.69 -3.38 20.66
C PRO A 55 -6.03 -2.32 19.59
N LEU A 56 -5.04 -1.91 18.80
CA LEU A 56 -5.23 -0.96 17.71
C LEU A 56 -6.06 -1.57 16.57
N SER A 57 -5.75 -2.80 16.17
CA SER A 57 -6.48 -3.52 15.12
C SER A 57 -7.93 -3.78 15.52
N SER A 58 -8.18 -4.10 16.80
CA SER A 58 -9.54 -4.26 17.35
C SER A 58 -10.34 -2.96 17.26
N LEU A 59 -9.76 -1.83 17.68
CA LEU A 59 -10.40 -0.52 17.59
C LEU A 59 -10.73 -0.14 16.14
N LEU A 60 -9.77 -0.33 15.23
CA LEU A 60 -9.93 0.01 13.81
C LEU A 60 -10.97 -0.90 13.13
N SER A 61 -11.03 -2.17 13.52
CA SER A 61 -11.98 -3.13 12.97
C SER A 61 -13.43 -2.90 13.39
N LEU A 62 -13.70 -2.10 14.44
CA LEU A 62 -15.07 -1.71 14.83
C LEU A 62 -15.79 -0.96 13.71
N ALA A 63 -15.04 -0.23 12.88
CA ALA A 63 -15.57 0.44 11.69
C ALA A 63 -15.91 -0.54 10.55
N GLY A 64 -15.59 -1.84 10.69
CA GLY A 64 -15.65 -2.83 9.62
C GLY A 64 -14.37 -2.89 8.80
N HIS A 65 -14.03 -4.07 8.27
CA HIS A 65 -12.85 -4.21 7.40
C HIS A 65 -13.13 -3.63 6.01
N ARG A 66 -12.18 -2.84 5.47
CA ARG A 66 -12.27 -2.11 4.19
C ARG A 66 -13.22 -0.92 4.15
N THR A 67 -13.34 -0.23 5.29
CA THR A 67 -14.19 0.94 5.42
C THR A 67 -13.34 2.22 5.56
N ILE A 68 -13.13 2.72 6.78
CA ILE A 68 -12.46 3.99 7.06
C ILE A 68 -11.05 4.02 6.48
N LEU A 69 -10.23 2.98 6.72
CA LEU A 69 -8.83 2.94 6.26
C LEU A 69 -8.67 2.70 4.75
N HIS A 70 -9.74 2.34 4.04
CA HIS A 70 -9.69 2.16 2.59
C HIS A 70 -10.38 3.31 1.85
N ALA A 71 -10.82 4.33 2.57
CA ALA A 71 -11.41 5.53 2.00
C ALA A 71 -10.34 6.52 1.56
N ILE A 72 -10.55 7.18 0.41
CA ILE A 72 -9.57 8.06 -0.23
C ILE A 72 -9.21 9.29 0.59
N TRP A 73 -10.10 9.71 1.49
CA TRP A 73 -9.85 10.89 2.30
C TRP A 73 -8.72 10.67 3.32
N VAL A 74 -8.41 9.42 3.72
CA VAL A 74 -7.29 9.16 4.63
C VAL A 74 -5.95 9.56 3.98
N PRO A 75 -5.55 9.04 2.80
CA PRO A 75 -4.35 9.52 2.13
C PRO A 75 -4.46 10.97 1.66
N ALA A 76 -5.67 11.50 1.39
CA ALA A 76 -5.84 12.92 1.06
C ALA A 76 -5.50 13.84 2.24
N ILE A 77 -5.89 13.49 3.47
CA ILE A 77 -5.52 14.24 4.68
C ILE A 77 -3.99 14.18 4.88
N LEU A 78 -3.38 13.00 4.73
CA LEU A 78 -1.93 12.85 4.82
C LEU A 78 -1.22 13.71 3.77
N TYR A 79 -1.76 13.78 2.55
CA TYR A 79 -1.23 14.63 1.50
C TYR A 79 -1.39 16.13 1.81
N MET A 80 -2.52 16.55 2.40
CA MET A 80 -2.66 17.93 2.89
C MET A 80 -1.63 18.25 3.96
N MET A 81 -1.36 17.36 4.91
CA MET A 81 -0.29 17.53 5.91
C MET A 81 1.09 17.68 5.27
N TYR A 82 1.36 16.91 4.21
CA TYR A 82 2.59 17.00 3.44
C TYR A 82 2.77 18.38 2.80
N VAL A 83 1.75 18.85 2.05
CA VAL A 83 1.78 20.13 1.32
C VAL A 83 1.84 21.33 2.27
N TRP A 84 1.16 21.22 3.43
CA TRP A 84 1.04 22.38 4.31
C TRP A 84 2.32 22.59 5.12
N HIS A 85 2.88 21.55 5.75
CA HIS A 85 3.92 21.77 6.77
C HIS A 85 5.03 20.70 6.80
N TRP A 86 4.75 19.43 6.46
CA TRP A 86 5.67 18.34 6.84
C TRP A 86 6.70 17.96 5.77
N HIS A 87 6.49 18.30 4.48
CA HIS A 87 7.40 18.17 3.32
C HIS A 87 8.47 17.05 3.38
N SER A 88 8.11 15.87 3.88
CA SER A 88 9.05 14.79 4.15
C SER A 88 8.98 13.74 3.06
N PHE A 89 10.13 13.33 2.54
CA PHE A 89 10.22 12.23 1.58
C PHE A 89 9.66 10.91 2.14
N MET A 90 9.73 10.72 3.48
CA MET A 90 9.14 9.57 4.16
C MET A 90 7.61 9.64 4.14
N LEU A 91 7.04 10.82 4.36
CA LEU A 91 5.59 10.99 4.36
C LEU A 91 5.01 10.79 2.96
N ILE A 92 5.62 11.37 1.92
CA ILE A 92 5.16 11.17 0.55
C ILE A 92 5.32 9.71 0.10
N ALA A 93 6.42 9.04 0.47
CA ALA A 93 6.59 7.60 0.26
C ALA A 93 5.47 6.79 0.93
N PHE A 94 5.18 7.09 2.20
CA PHE A 94 4.09 6.44 2.91
C PHE A 94 2.73 6.64 2.21
N ILE A 95 2.44 7.86 1.74
CA ILE A 95 1.19 8.17 1.02
C ILE A 95 1.12 7.39 -0.30
N ILE A 96 2.20 7.34 -1.09
CA ILE A 96 2.22 6.59 -2.35
C ILE A 96 1.98 5.10 -2.08
N GLY A 97 2.64 4.54 -1.06
CA GLY A 97 2.38 3.17 -0.60
C GLY A 97 0.90 2.95 -0.24
N TYR A 98 0.32 3.84 0.55
CA TYR A 98 -1.09 3.78 0.98
C TYR A 98 -2.05 3.81 -0.22
N VAL A 99 -1.84 4.74 -1.15
CA VAL A 99 -2.66 4.87 -2.36
C VAL A 99 -2.53 3.61 -3.22
N SER A 100 -1.33 3.04 -3.36
CA SER A 100 -1.13 1.80 -4.12
C SER A 100 -1.98 0.64 -3.57
N HIS A 101 -2.14 0.57 -2.24
CA HIS A 101 -3.00 -0.41 -1.58
C HIS A 101 -4.47 -0.19 -1.94
N ILE A 102 -4.99 1.03 -1.75
CA ILE A 102 -6.38 1.38 -2.06
C ILE A 102 -6.70 1.03 -3.51
N VAL A 103 -5.83 1.45 -4.45
CA VAL A 103 -5.99 1.19 -5.87
C VAL A 103 -6.03 -0.32 -6.15
N ALA A 104 -5.07 -1.07 -5.61
CA ALA A 104 -5.01 -2.52 -5.78
C ALA A 104 -6.27 -3.22 -5.23
N ASP A 105 -6.77 -2.79 -4.08
CA ASP A 105 -8.00 -3.33 -3.50
C ASP A 105 -9.27 -2.94 -4.26
N GLY A 106 -9.30 -1.76 -4.88
CA GLY A 106 -10.37 -1.32 -5.77
C GLY A 106 -10.55 -2.19 -7.01
N PHE A 107 -9.48 -2.86 -7.48
CA PHE A 107 -9.55 -3.82 -8.59
C PHE A 107 -10.02 -5.23 -8.18
N THR A 108 -10.24 -5.47 -6.88
CA THR A 108 -10.71 -6.78 -6.42
C THR A 108 -12.21 -6.94 -6.58
N LYS A 109 -12.70 -8.19 -6.71
CA LYS A 109 -14.14 -8.52 -6.71
C LYS A 109 -14.85 -8.02 -5.43
N LYS A 110 -14.15 -8.09 -4.28
CA LYS A 110 -14.66 -7.55 -3.00
C LYS A 110 -14.68 -6.02 -3.02
N GLY A 111 -13.73 -5.39 -3.69
CA GLY A 111 -13.63 -3.94 -3.81
C GLY A 111 -13.39 -3.25 -2.47
N ILE A 112 -13.63 -1.94 -2.48
CA ILE A 112 -13.56 -1.01 -1.33
C ILE A 112 -14.72 -0.01 -1.40
N ASN A 113 -15.10 0.56 -0.26
CA ASN A 113 -15.96 1.75 -0.27
C ASN A 113 -15.09 3.01 -0.26
N PHE A 114 -14.96 3.66 -1.42
CA PHE A 114 -13.98 4.71 -1.67
C PHE A 114 -14.18 5.99 -0.83
N ILE A 115 -15.41 6.26 -0.40
CA ILE A 115 -15.78 7.49 0.35
C ILE A 115 -16.53 7.18 1.66
N HIS A 116 -16.31 6.01 2.25
CA HIS A 116 -16.82 5.68 3.58
C HIS A 116 -16.37 6.72 4.63
N PRO A 117 -17.17 7.13 5.64
CA PRO A 117 -18.55 6.74 5.91
C PRO A 117 -19.60 7.63 5.23
N PHE A 118 -19.19 8.61 4.42
CA PHE A 118 -20.10 9.62 3.88
C PHE A 118 -21.13 9.04 2.91
N GLN A 119 -20.69 8.13 2.03
CA GLN A 119 -21.55 7.44 1.07
C GLN A 119 -21.03 6.03 0.77
N HIS A 120 -21.85 5.23 0.09
CA HIS A 120 -21.52 3.88 -0.38
C HIS A 120 -21.10 3.87 -1.85
N LEU A 121 -19.95 4.49 -2.17
CA LEU A 121 -19.36 4.41 -3.50
C LEU A 121 -18.37 3.25 -3.57
N ARG A 122 -18.84 2.10 -4.05
CA ARG A 122 -18.03 0.90 -4.12
C ARG A 122 -17.21 0.87 -5.41
N LEU A 123 -15.89 0.92 -5.28
CA LEU A 123 -14.97 0.58 -6.36
C LEU A 123 -14.71 -0.92 -6.31
N GLN A 124 -15.04 -1.60 -7.39
CA GLN A 124 -14.88 -3.04 -7.53
C GLN A 124 -14.37 -3.37 -8.92
N GLY A 125 -13.49 -4.36 -9.00
CA GLY A 125 -12.99 -4.90 -10.26
C GLY A 125 -13.26 -6.38 -10.37
N PHE A 126 -12.42 -7.07 -11.14
CA PHE A 126 -12.61 -8.47 -11.50
C PHE A 126 -11.57 -9.41 -10.85
N VAL A 127 -10.60 -8.88 -10.10
CA VAL A 127 -9.53 -9.70 -9.51
C VAL A 127 -10.02 -10.41 -8.25
N GLU A 128 -9.94 -11.74 -8.25
CA GLU A 128 -10.26 -12.55 -7.08
C GLU A 128 -9.06 -12.67 -6.15
N THR A 129 -9.27 -12.42 -4.85
CA THR A 129 -8.18 -12.50 -3.87
C THR A 129 -7.75 -13.96 -3.68
N GLY A 130 -6.48 -14.24 -3.90
CA GLY A 130 -5.90 -15.59 -3.94
C GLY A 130 -6.18 -16.37 -5.23
N GLY A 131 -6.87 -15.78 -6.20
CA GLY A 131 -7.15 -16.39 -7.49
C GLY A 131 -5.97 -16.31 -8.47
N ILE A 132 -6.16 -16.90 -9.66
CA ILE A 132 -5.14 -16.99 -10.71
C ILE A 132 -4.66 -15.60 -11.15
N LEU A 133 -5.57 -14.64 -11.34
CA LEU A 133 -5.22 -13.29 -11.76
C LEU A 133 -4.33 -12.56 -10.75
N GLU A 134 -4.56 -12.73 -9.45
CA GLU A 134 -3.68 -12.13 -8.43
C GLU A 134 -2.29 -12.77 -8.47
N TRP A 135 -2.19 -14.08 -8.65
CA TRP A 135 -0.89 -14.76 -8.77
C TRP A 135 -0.13 -14.36 -10.03
N LEU A 136 -0.81 -14.19 -11.17
CA LEU A 136 -0.20 -13.68 -12.39
C LEU A 136 0.33 -12.26 -12.19
N LEU A 137 -0.46 -11.38 -11.57
CA LEU A 137 -0.02 -10.03 -11.21
C LEU A 137 1.19 -10.06 -10.26
N PHE A 138 1.14 -10.91 -9.23
CA PHE A 138 2.23 -11.06 -8.27
C PHE A 138 3.53 -11.47 -8.96
N TRP A 139 3.54 -12.54 -9.75
CA TRP A 139 4.74 -13.02 -10.41
C TRP A 139 5.24 -12.04 -11.50
N GLY A 140 4.33 -11.39 -12.22
CA GLY A 140 4.69 -10.35 -13.18
C GLY A 140 5.41 -9.17 -12.51
N ILE A 141 4.87 -8.63 -11.43
CA ILE A 141 5.50 -7.53 -10.69
C ILE A 141 6.80 -8.00 -10.02
N PHE A 142 6.87 -9.23 -9.53
CA PHE A 142 8.09 -9.80 -8.96
C PHE A 142 9.21 -9.83 -9.99
N LEU A 143 8.93 -10.32 -11.20
CA LEU A 143 9.90 -10.32 -12.30
C LEU A 143 10.37 -8.90 -12.63
N LEU A 144 9.44 -7.95 -12.75
CA LEU A 144 9.78 -6.54 -13.00
C LEU A 144 10.64 -5.94 -11.89
N ALA A 145 10.38 -6.29 -10.63
CA ALA A 145 11.20 -5.88 -9.50
C ALA A 145 12.61 -6.46 -9.57
N CYS A 146 12.76 -7.75 -9.91
CA CYS A 146 14.07 -8.36 -10.13
C CYS A 146 14.86 -7.66 -11.24
N VAL A 147 14.22 -7.41 -12.39
CA VAL A 147 14.85 -6.68 -13.51
C VAL A 147 15.28 -5.29 -13.06
N LYS A 148 14.42 -4.57 -12.33
CA LYS A 148 14.74 -3.23 -11.84
C LYS A 148 15.90 -3.23 -10.84
N VAL A 149 15.97 -4.20 -9.93
CA VAL A 149 17.08 -4.35 -8.99
C VAL A 149 18.40 -4.62 -9.73
N ILE A 150 18.40 -5.51 -10.72
CA ILE A 150 19.59 -5.77 -11.54
C ILE A 150 20.03 -4.50 -12.27
N GLY A 151 19.10 -3.75 -12.85
CA GLY A 151 19.40 -2.48 -13.51
C GLY A 151 19.88 -1.35 -12.59
N LEU A 152 19.72 -1.49 -11.27
CA LEU A 152 20.27 -0.56 -10.28
C LEU A 152 21.69 -0.96 -9.83
N MET A 153 22.15 -2.16 -10.17
CA MET A 153 23.52 -2.58 -9.85
C MET A 153 24.50 -1.86 -10.77
N PRO A 154 25.64 -1.37 -10.24
CA PRO A 154 26.68 -0.81 -11.08
C PRO A 154 27.16 -1.88 -12.07
N LEU A 155 27.13 -1.54 -13.37
CA LEU A 155 27.79 -2.32 -14.41
C LEU A 155 29.29 -2.08 -14.22
N TRP A 156 29.99 -3.09 -13.74
CA TRP A 156 31.45 -3.10 -13.56
C TRP A 156 32.18 -2.79 -14.86
#